data_AF-A0A357D0D5-F1
#
_entry.id   AF-A0A357D0D5-F1
#
_cell.length_a   1.000
_cell.length_b   1.000
_cell.length_c   1.000
_cell.angle_alpha   90.00
_cell.angle_beta   90.00
_cell.angle_gamma   90.00
#
_symmetry.space_group_name_H-M   'P 1'
#
loop_
_entity.id
_entity.type
_entity.pdbx_description
1 polymer ?
#
loop_
_entity_poly.entity_id
_entity_poly.type
_entity_poly.pdbx_seq_one_letter_code
_entity_poly.pdbx_strand_id
1 'polypeptide(L)' 'MSKVRITETVLRDSHQSLIATRMTTEEMKPILTKMDEIGYHALEAWGGATFDS' A
#
# COMPACT_ATOMS: atom_id res chain seq x y z
N MET A 1 5.93 -23.58 14.88
CA MET A 1 6.11 -22.10 14.89
C MET A 1 4.89 -21.48 14.24
N SER A 2 4.37 -20.36 14.76
CA SER A 2 3.25 -19.63 14.16
C SER A 2 3.71 -18.90 12.89
N LYS A 3 2.80 -18.76 11.91
CA LYS A 3 3.06 -18.04 10.66
C LYS A 3 3.15 -16.53 10.94
N VAL A 4 4.21 -15.88 10.46
CA VAL A 4 4.34 -14.41 10.52
C VAL A 4 3.34 -13.77 9.56
N ARG A 5 2.67 -12.71 10.00
CA ARG A 5 1.72 -11.93 9.21
C ARG A 5 2.40 -10.66 8.71
N ILE A 6 2.26 -10.37 7.42
CA ILE A 6 2.91 -9.22 6.77
C ILE A 6 1.84 -8.23 6.32
N THR A 7 1.99 -6.97 6.70
CA THR A 7 1.17 -5.86 6.20
C THR A 7 1.99 -5.07 5.20
N GLU A 8 1.43 -4.86 4.02
CA GLU A 8 2.06 -4.11 2.93
C GLU A 8 1.62 -2.64 3.01
N THR A 9 2.58 -1.71 2.85
CA THR A 9 2.37 -0.26 3.03
C THR A 9 2.70 0.55 1.78
N VAL A 10 3.03 -0.10 0.66
CA VAL A 10 3.41 0.59 -0.58
C VAL A 10 2.34 1.56 -1.09
N LEU A 11 1.06 1.25 -0.86
CA LEU A 11 -0.08 2.05 -1.30
C LEU A 11 -0.40 3.25 -0.39
N ARG A 12 0.24 3.37 0.78
CA ARG A 12 0.02 4.46 1.75
C ARG A 12 1.34 5.00 2.28
N ASP A 13 1.93 4.36 3.30
CA ASP A 13 3.03 4.95 4.05
C ASP A 13 4.34 5.03 3.28
N SER A 14 4.58 4.11 2.33
CA SER A 14 5.84 4.12 1.58
C SER A 14 5.96 5.36 0.71
N HIS A 15 4.94 5.70 -0.08
CA HIS A 15 4.99 6.89 -0.93
C HIS A 15 4.78 8.17 -0.13
N GLN A 16 4.03 8.12 0.97
CA GLN A 16 3.97 9.22 1.95
C GLN A 16 5.37 9.54 2.53
N SER A 17 6.16 8.51 2.86
CA SER A 17 7.50 8.67 3.44
C SER A 17 8.57 9.04 2.42
N LEU A 18 8.50 8.50 1.20
CA LEU A 18 9.59 8.57 0.23
C LEU A 18 9.36 9.61 -0.88
N ILE A 19 8.12 9.84 -1.27
CA ILE A 19 7.76 10.74 -2.39
C ILE A 19 6.60 11.68 -2.03
N ALA A 20 6.57 12.14 -0.78
CA ALA A 20 5.66 13.18 -0.29
C ALA A 20 4.17 12.92 -0.62
N THR A 21 3.74 11.65 -0.57
CA THR A 21 2.35 11.24 -0.80
C THR A 21 1.87 11.42 -2.24
N ARG A 22 2.77 11.48 -3.23
CA ARG A 22 2.44 11.84 -4.63
C ARG A 22 2.21 10.66 -5.57
N MET A 23 2.10 9.43 -5.08
CA MET A 23 1.69 8.30 -5.95
C MET A 23 0.22 8.44 -6.30
N THR A 24 -0.09 8.47 -7.60
CA THR A 24 -1.46 8.57 -8.08
C THR A 24 -2.17 7.21 -8.09
N THR A 25 -3.50 7.21 -8.03
CA THR A 25 -4.27 5.96 -8.14
C THR A 25 -4.04 5.24 -9.47
N GLU A 26 -3.79 5.97 -10.57
CA GLU A 26 -3.49 5.35 -11.88
C GLU A 26 -2.15 4.61 -11.88
N GLU A 27 -1.15 5.07 -11.13
CA GLU A 27 0.12 4.36 -10.96
C GLU A 27 -0.02 3.11 -10.07
N MET A 28 -0.98 3.10 -9.15
CA MET A 28 -1.25 1.94 -8.27
C MET A 28 -2.00 0.81 -8.99
N LYS A 29 -3.02 1.14 -9.81
CA LYS A 29 -3.93 0.18 -10.43
C LYS A 29 -3.26 -1.02 -11.14
N PRO A 30 -2.17 -0.85 -11.91
CA PRO A 30 -1.58 -1.94 -12.69
C PRO A 30 -1.08 -3.13 -11.87
N ILE A 31 -0.78 -2.95 -10.57
CA ILE A 31 -0.22 -4.00 -9.71
C ILE A 31 -1.24 -4.64 -8.76
N LEU A 32 -2.41 -4.03 -8.57
CA LEU A 32 -3.35 -4.42 -7.50
C LEU A 32 -3.77 -5.89 -7.55
N THR A 33 -4.06 -6.44 -8.72
CA THR A 33 -4.43 -7.87 -8.86
C THR A 33 -3.33 -8.80 -8.38
N LYS A 34 -2.07 -8.50 -8.72
CA LYS A 34 -0.92 -9.30 -8.27
C LYS A 34 -0.72 -9.17 -6.76
N MET A 35 -0.97 -7.99 -6.19
CA MET A 35 -0.86 -7.78 -4.74
C MET A 35 -1.90 -8.58 -3.94
N ASP A 36 -3.13 -8.69 -4.45
CA ASP A 36 -4.21 -9.46 -3.84
C ASP A 36 -3.84 -10.97 -3.77
N GLU A 37 -3.22 -11.49 -4.83
CA GLU A 37 -2.80 -12.89 -4.94
C GLU A 37 -1.63 -13.27 -4.00
N ILE A 38 -0.85 -12.31 -3.49
CA ILE A 38 0.29 -12.58 -2.59
C ILE A 38 -0.17 -13.13 -1.23
N GLY A 39 -1.37 -12.77 -0.77
CA GLY A 39 -1.89 -13.20 0.53
C GLY A 39 -1.29 -12.45 1.72
N TYR A 40 -1.10 -11.13 1.57
CA TYR A 40 -0.78 -10.24 2.69
C TYR A 40 -1.84 -10.34 3.79
N HIS A 41 -1.43 -10.05 5.04
CA HIS A 41 -2.38 -9.97 6.15
C HIS A 41 -3.32 -8.76 5.99
N ALA A 42 -2.77 -7.65 5.50
CA ALA A 42 -3.49 -6.44 5.19
C ALA A 42 -2.72 -5.62 4.15
N LEU A 43 -3.45 -4.80 3.41
CA LEU A 43 -2.92 -3.76 2.55
C LEU A 43 -3.27 -2.42 3.20
N GLU A 44 -2.27 -1.65 3.58
CA GLU A 44 -2.46 -0.28 4.01
C GLU A 44 -2.53 0.62 2.77
N ALA A 45 -3.74 1.08 2.45
CA ALA A 45 -4.02 1.79 1.20
C ALA A 45 -4.80 3.11 1.39
N TRP A 46 -5.10 3.51 2.63
CA TRP A 46 -5.91 4.69 2.89
C TRP A 46 -5.65 5.29 4.28
N GLY A 47 -6.04 6.56 4.47
CA GLY A 47 -5.76 7.33 5.68
C GLY A 47 -4.39 8.02 5.66
N GLY A 48 -3.95 8.54 6.80
CA GLY A 48 -2.73 9.36 6.87
C GLY A 48 -2.86 10.64 6.03
N ALA A 49 -1.84 10.97 5.24
CA ALA A 49 -1.84 12.15 4.38
C ALA A 49 -2.52 11.92 3.01
N THR A 50 -2.98 10.70 2.70
CA THR A 50 -3.55 10.36 1.38
C THR A 50 -4.90 11.02 1.09
N PHE A 51 -5.62 11.49 2.12
CA PHE A 51 -6.88 12.21 1.94
C PHE A 51 -6.67 13.71 1.68
N ASP A 52 -5.57 14.26 2.20
CA ASP A 52 -5.19 15.68 2.01
C ASP A 52 -4.51 15.90 0.65
N SER A 53 -3.70 14.92 0.22
CA SER A 53 -2.99 14.95 -1.06
C SER A 53 -3.87 14.68 -2.26
#